data_AF-A0A9D2LAF3-F1
#
_entry.id   AF-A0A9D2LAF3-F1
#
_cell.length_a   1.000
_cell.length_b   1.000
_cell.length_c   1.000
_cell.angle_alpha   90.00
_cell.angle_beta   90.00
_cell.angle_gamma   90.00
#
_symmetry.space_group_name_H-M   'P 1'
#
loop_
_entity.id
_entity.type
_entity.pdbx_description
1 polymer ?
#
loop_
_entity_poly.entity_id
_entity_poly.type
_entity_poly.pdbx_seq_one_letter_code
_entity_poly.pdbx_strand_id
1 'polypeptide(L)'
;MAFDLRRFAESSEPVKYEDLDFDTFLSQPLDEQTLRSLRYMCDVEYHTSCFLRDLLVTPSHREEDAGGFMTMWNREEFWHGEALAAVLAKHGIIVDYDELKAKRVKLGWAGALGPLKQSVMSNLVGSDFVAVHMVWGAANELSAVAAYRRLAAMTDHPALSPLLQRIAQQETRHVAFYTTQGRERLQASEGAQRIVRLILSRVWKPVGSGMMDESEVRHVMGHLFSGHAGELDKLDKRLQRLPGLAGLTIFRNAFARLGVS
;
A
#
# COMPACT_ATOMS: atom_id res chain seq x y z
N MET A 1 5.10 -9.65 -19.84
CA MET A 1 5.96 -8.59 -20.42
C MET A 1 6.77 -8.01 -19.29
N ALA A 2 8.03 -7.71 -19.52
CA ALA A 2 8.87 -7.02 -18.54
C ALA A 2 8.30 -5.61 -18.26
N PHE A 3 8.52 -5.09 -17.06
CA PHE A 3 8.12 -3.74 -16.70
C PHE A 3 9.01 -2.73 -17.43
N ASP A 4 8.42 -1.73 -18.09
CA ASP A 4 9.17 -0.70 -18.81
C ASP A 4 9.44 0.48 -17.86
N LEU A 5 10.60 0.42 -17.18
CA LEU A 5 11.01 1.44 -16.21
C LEU A 5 11.20 2.81 -16.86
N ARG A 6 11.72 2.86 -18.09
CA ARG A 6 11.93 4.13 -18.79
C ARG A 6 10.60 4.81 -19.05
N ARG A 7 9.63 4.08 -19.60
CA ARG A 7 8.28 4.60 -19.81
C ARG A 7 7.61 4.99 -18.49
N PHE A 8 7.84 4.22 -17.42
CA PHE A 8 7.32 4.56 -16.10
C PHE A 8 7.89 5.90 -15.61
N ALA A 9 9.21 6.09 -15.71
CA ALA A 9 9.87 7.34 -15.33
C ALA A 9 9.43 8.53 -16.18
N GLU A 10 9.32 8.36 -17.50
CA GLU A 10 8.87 9.41 -18.44
C GLU A 10 7.42 9.86 -18.19
N SER A 11 6.58 9.00 -17.61
CA SER A 11 5.17 9.28 -17.32
C SER A 11 4.87 9.39 -15.82
N SER A 12 5.89 9.48 -14.97
CA SER A 12 5.70 9.66 -13.54
C SER A 12 5.41 11.13 -13.26
N GLU A 13 4.20 11.40 -12.77
CA GLU A 13 3.70 12.76 -12.52
C GLU A 13 2.95 12.79 -11.18
N PRO A 14 2.90 13.95 -10.50
CA PRO A 14 2.01 14.13 -9.35
C PRO A 14 0.58 13.75 -9.73
N VAL A 15 -0.18 13.18 -8.79
CA VAL A 15 -1.61 13.02 -9.02
C VAL A 15 -2.22 14.40 -9.24
N LYS A 16 -2.90 14.59 -10.37
CA LYS A 16 -3.56 15.85 -10.68
C LYS A 16 -4.83 16.00 -9.87
N TYR A 17 -4.96 17.10 -9.12
CA TYR A 17 -6.16 17.42 -8.34
C TYR A 17 -6.56 18.91 -8.39
N GLU A 18 -5.78 19.74 -9.08
CA GLU A 18 -5.98 21.18 -9.18
C GLU A 18 -7.20 21.57 -10.02
N ASP A 19 -7.69 20.66 -10.86
CA ASP A 19 -8.93 20.81 -11.64
C ASP A 19 -10.19 20.37 -10.88
N LEU A 20 -10.04 19.84 -9.66
CA LEU A 20 -11.16 19.42 -8.82
C LEU A 20 -11.60 20.57 -7.92
N ASP A 21 -12.89 20.87 -7.90
CA ASP A 21 -13.44 21.93 -7.05
C ASP A 21 -13.58 21.44 -5.60
N PHE A 22 -12.56 21.74 -4.78
CA PHE A 22 -12.57 21.39 -3.36
C PHE A 22 -13.45 22.31 -2.50
N ASP A 23 -14.00 23.40 -3.05
CA ASP A 23 -14.96 24.22 -2.29
C ASP A 23 -16.32 23.51 -2.16
N THR A 24 -16.57 22.48 -2.99
CA THR A 24 -17.73 21.60 -2.84
C THR A 24 -17.83 20.96 -1.46
N PHE A 25 -16.71 20.68 -0.78
CA PHE A 25 -16.67 20.14 0.60
C PHE A 25 -17.31 21.09 1.63
N LEU A 26 -17.40 22.40 1.36
CA LEU A 26 -18.10 23.34 2.24
C LEU A 26 -19.62 23.11 2.23
N SER A 27 -20.15 22.67 1.09
CA SER A 27 -21.58 22.40 0.90
C SER A 27 -21.95 20.91 1.07
N GLN A 28 -20.98 20.02 0.86
CA GLN A 28 -21.11 18.57 0.95
C GLN A 28 -19.98 18.01 1.82
N PRO A 29 -19.96 18.34 3.13
CA PRO A 29 -18.89 17.88 4.01
C PRO A 29 -18.91 16.35 4.13
N LEU A 30 -17.72 15.77 4.27
CA LEU A 30 -17.56 14.34 4.49
C LEU A 30 -17.97 13.98 5.93
N ASP A 31 -18.54 12.79 6.10
CA ASP A 31 -18.87 12.26 7.41
C ASP A 31 -17.60 11.85 8.20
N GLU A 32 -17.75 11.72 9.52
CA GLU A 32 -16.64 11.41 10.42
C GLU A 32 -15.95 10.07 10.11
N GLN A 33 -16.69 9.05 9.67
CA GLN A 33 -16.10 7.74 9.37
C GLN A 33 -15.22 7.81 8.12
N THR A 34 -15.69 8.53 7.10
CA THR A 34 -14.94 8.83 5.88
C THR A 34 -13.70 9.66 6.16
N LEU A 35 -13.81 10.72 6.96
CA LEU A 35 -12.66 11.55 7.34
C LEU A 35 -11.60 10.76 8.12
N ARG A 36 -12.03 9.90 9.04
CA ARG A 36 -11.12 9.02 9.78
C ARG A 36 -10.40 8.02 8.86
N SER A 37 -11.11 7.45 7.88
CA SER A 37 -10.47 6.60 6.87
C SER A 37 -9.50 7.36 5.97
N LEU A 38 -9.87 8.55 5.50
CA LEU A 38 -8.98 9.40 4.70
C LEU A 38 -7.73 9.81 5.47
N ARG A 39 -7.87 10.13 6.77
CA ARG A 39 -6.74 10.44 7.63
C ARG A 39 -5.77 9.27 7.71
N TYR A 40 -6.27 8.07 7.96
CA TYR A 40 -5.44 6.86 7.97
C TYR A 40 -4.74 6.63 6.63
N MET A 41 -5.44 6.79 5.51
CA MET A 41 -4.85 6.61 4.18
C MET A 41 -3.76 7.66 3.93
N CYS A 42 -4.00 8.94 4.23
CA CYS A 42 -3.00 10.01 4.14
C CYS A 42 -1.77 9.74 5.02
N ASP A 43 -1.99 9.29 6.25
CA ASP A 43 -0.92 8.89 7.15
C ASP A 43 -0.09 7.71 6.57
N VAL A 44 -0.72 6.77 5.87
CA VAL A 44 -0.02 5.66 5.19
C VAL A 44 0.84 6.19 4.02
N GLU A 45 0.27 7.01 3.14
CA GLU A 45 0.97 7.63 2.00
C GLU A 45 2.22 8.39 2.47
N TYR A 46 2.09 9.23 3.50
CA TYR A 46 3.22 9.96 4.05
C TYR A 46 4.27 9.07 4.73
N HIS A 47 3.90 7.87 5.18
CA HIS A 47 4.89 6.94 5.69
C HIS A 47 5.75 6.32 4.62
N THR A 48 5.24 6.21 3.39
CA THR A 48 5.96 5.62 2.28
C THR A 48 7.36 6.25 2.10
N SER A 49 7.49 7.56 2.31
CA SER A 49 8.80 8.23 2.30
C SER A 49 9.75 7.85 3.43
N CYS A 50 9.23 7.43 4.59
CA CYS A 50 10.05 6.81 5.65
C CYS A 50 10.46 5.38 5.28
N PHE A 51 9.57 4.65 4.58
CA PHE A 51 9.80 3.29 4.12
C PHE A 51 10.88 3.22 3.02
N LEU A 52 11.03 4.26 2.19
CA LEU A 52 12.11 4.33 1.18
C LEU A 52 13.50 4.21 1.80
N ARG A 53 13.81 5.00 2.86
CA ARG A 53 15.11 4.94 3.57
C ARG A 53 15.43 3.51 4.00
N ASP A 54 14.42 2.89 4.56
CA ASP A 54 14.44 1.59 5.15
C ASP A 54 14.57 0.48 4.08
N LEU A 55 14.07 0.73 2.87
CA LEU A 55 14.26 -0.12 1.71
C LEU A 55 15.65 0.03 1.06
N LEU A 56 16.20 1.24 1.07
CA LEU A 56 17.53 1.55 0.53
C LEU A 56 18.68 0.87 1.29
N VAL A 57 18.42 0.23 2.43
CA VAL A 57 19.41 -0.58 3.17
C VAL A 57 19.24 -2.09 2.95
N THR A 58 18.34 -2.49 2.04
CA THR A 58 18.02 -3.90 1.77
C THR A 58 18.69 -4.41 0.48
N PRO A 59 18.91 -5.72 0.32
CA PRO A 59 19.44 -6.27 -0.93
C PRO A 59 18.69 -5.84 -2.20
N SER A 60 17.40 -5.51 -2.10
CA SER A 60 16.58 -5.06 -3.24
C SER A 60 17.06 -3.74 -3.85
N HIS A 61 17.69 -2.85 -3.08
CA HIS A 61 18.15 -1.56 -3.61
C HIS A 61 19.31 -1.70 -4.62
N ARG A 62 19.99 -2.85 -4.61
CA ARG A 62 21.22 -3.08 -5.39
C ARG A 62 20.95 -3.39 -6.86
N GLU A 63 19.69 -3.59 -7.21
CA GLU A 63 19.26 -3.74 -8.60
C GLU A 63 18.88 -2.38 -9.17
N GLU A 64 19.44 -2.04 -10.34
CA GLU A 64 19.23 -0.74 -10.99
C GLU A 64 17.74 -0.44 -11.21
N ASP A 65 16.98 -1.43 -11.66
CA ASP A 65 15.55 -1.26 -11.93
C ASP A 65 14.72 -0.96 -10.67
N ALA A 66 15.10 -1.57 -9.54
CA ALA A 66 14.46 -1.32 -8.26
C ALA A 66 14.77 0.10 -7.76
N GLY A 67 16.01 0.57 -7.88
CA GLY A 67 16.38 1.93 -7.47
C GLY A 67 15.63 3.01 -8.26
N GLY A 68 15.53 2.86 -9.58
CA GLY A 68 14.80 3.77 -10.44
C GLY A 68 13.30 3.79 -10.13
N PHE A 69 12.68 2.61 -9.99
CA PHE A 69 11.27 2.49 -9.63
C PHE A 69 10.99 3.16 -8.28
N MET A 70 11.77 2.84 -7.25
CA MET A 70 11.56 3.35 -5.89
C MET A 70 11.65 4.88 -5.80
N THR A 71 12.47 5.50 -6.64
CA THR A 71 12.59 6.95 -6.70
C THR A 71 11.32 7.59 -7.25
N MET A 72 10.79 7.05 -8.35
CA MET A 72 9.57 7.56 -8.98
C MET A 72 8.33 7.24 -8.14
N TRP A 73 8.23 6.00 -7.64
CA TRP A 73 7.18 5.54 -6.73
C TRP A 73 7.06 6.44 -5.50
N ASN A 74 8.17 6.70 -4.79
CA ASN A 74 8.15 7.56 -3.61
C ASN A 74 7.69 8.99 -3.92
N ARG A 75 7.99 9.49 -5.12
CA ARG A 75 7.49 10.80 -5.57
C ARG A 75 5.98 10.75 -5.79
N GLU A 76 5.44 9.72 -6.43
CA GLU A 76 3.99 9.58 -6.66
C GLU A 76 3.23 9.49 -5.33
N GLU A 77 3.70 8.65 -4.41
CA GLU A 77 3.11 8.44 -3.07
C GLU A 77 3.10 9.73 -2.22
N PHE A 78 4.18 10.53 -2.30
CA PHE A 78 4.21 11.84 -1.65
C PHE A 78 3.05 12.72 -2.13
N TRP A 79 2.80 12.77 -3.44
CA TRP A 79 1.71 13.56 -4.01
C TRP A 79 0.32 12.98 -3.75
N HIS A 80 0.20 11.66 -3.54
CA HIS A 80 -1.05 11.06 -3.04
C HIS A 80 -1.34 11.57 -1.62
N GLY A 81 -0.33 11.56 -0.75
CA GLY A 81 -0.41 12.12 0.60
C GLY A 81 -0.84 13.59 0.60
N GLU A 82 -0.19 14.44 -0.21
CA GLU A 82 -0.54 15.87 -0.36
C GLU A 82 -1.99 16.07 -0.81
N ALA A 83 -2.45 15.29 -1.80
CA ALA A 83 -3.81 15.41 -2.30
C ALA A 83 -4.85 15.04 -1.23
N LEU A 84 -4.59 14.00 -0.44
CA LEU A 84 -5.46 13.61 0.68
C LEU A 84 -5.41 14.64 1.82
N ALA A 85 -4.23 15.18 2.13
CA ALA A 85 -4.06 16.24 3.13
C ALA A 85 -4.83 17.51 2.74
N ALA A 86 -4.86 17.87 1.47
CA ALA A 86 -5.63 19.00 0.96
C ALA A 86 -7.15 18.81 1.15
N VAL A 87 -7.67 17.59 1.00
CA VAL A 87 -9.08 17.28 1.32
C VAL A 87 -9.35 17.40 2.83
N LEU A 88 -8.45 16.84 3.66
CA LEU A 88 -8.56 16.90 5.11
C LEU A 88 -8.50 18.36 5.63
N ALA A 89 -7.69 19.21 5.02
CA ALA A 89 -7.58 20.62 5.36
C ALA A 89 -8.89 21.39 5.15
N LYS A 90 -9.70 21.02 4.13
CA LYS A 90 -11.04 21.59 3.93
C LYS A 90 -12.01 21.28 5.07
N HIS A 91 -11.68 20.29 5.91
CA HIS A 91 -12.43 19.89 7.10
C HIS A 91 -11.72 20.32 8.40
N GLY A 92 -10.73 21.22 8.32
CA GLY A 92 -9.96 21.70 9.47
C GLY A 92 -9.00 20.67 10.07
N ILE A 93 -8.77 19.54 9.39
CA ILE A 93 -7.86 18.49 9.82
C ILE A 93 -6.50 18.72 9.15
N ILE A 94 -5.52 19.14 9.93
CA ILE A 94 -4.15 19.33 9.44
C ILE A 94 -3.36 18.03 9.61
N VAL A 95 -2.70 17.62 8.52
CA VAL A 95 -1.75 16.51 8.49
C VAL A 95 -0.39 17.10 8.17
N ASP A 96 0.48 17.21 9.17
CA ASP A 96 1.84 17.72 8.99
C ASP A 96 2.78 16.54 8.66
N TYR A 97 3.28 16.52 7.43
CA TYR A 97 4.23 15.53 6.95
C TYR A 97 5.51 15.50 7.80
N ASP A 98 6.05 16.66 8.19
CA ASP A 98 7.29 16.75 8.96
C ASP A 98 7.09 16.25 10.40
N GLU A 99 5.93 16.53 11.01
CA GLU A 99 5.59 15.99 12.32
C GLU A 99 5.43 14.46 12.27
N LEU A 100 4.74 13.94 11.27
CA LEU A 100 4.59 12.49 11.05
C LEU A 100 5.93 11.82 10.83
N LYS A 101 6.77 12.39 9.96
CA LYS A 101 8.13 11.91 9.68
C LYS A 101 8.97 11.93 10.95
N ALA A 102 8.94 13.00 11.74
CA ALA A 102 9.72 13.10 12.98
C ALA A 102 9.30 12.04 14.03
N LYS A 103 7.99 11.79 14.18
CA LYS A 103 7.47 10.73 15.06
C LYS A 103 7.89 9.33 14.58
N ARG A 104 7.93 9.12 13.27
CA ARG A 104 8.12 7.79 12.67
C ARG A 104 9.56 7.44 12.30
N VAL A 105 10.43 8.43 12.12
CA VAL A 105 11.90 8.21 12.01
C VAL A 105 12.43 7.48 13.25
N LYS A 106 11.85 7.75 14.44
CA LYS A 106 12.17 7.06 15.70
C LYS A 106 11.68 5.61 15.76
N LEU A 107 10.72 5.24 14.92
CA LEU A 107 10.10 3.90 14.83
C LEU A 107 10.71 3.01 13.74
N GLY A 108 11.83 3.43 13.13
CA GLY A 108 12.49 2.71 12.03
C GLY A 108 12.63 1.21 12.27
N TRP A 109 12.80 0.44 11.19
CA TRP A 109 12.79 -1.04 11.07
C TRP A 109 12.87 -1.95 12.32
N ALA A 110 13.66 -1.60 13.34
CA ALA A 110 13.65 -2.25 14.65
C ALA A 110 12.26 -2.27 15.35
N GLY A 111 11.40 -1.28 15.14
CA GLY A 111 10.05 -1.23 15.75
C GLY A 111 8.98 -2.03 14.99
N ALA A 112 9.03 -2.01 13.65
CA ALA A 112 8.07 -2.71 12.79
C ALA A 112 8.34 -4.23 12.67
N LEU A 113 9.57 -4.65 13.02
CA LEU A 113 10.01 -6.04 13.06
C LEU A 113 10.00 -6.55 14.50
N GLY A 114 8.81 -6.95 14.99
CA GLY A 114 8.74 -7.72 16.24
C GLY A 114 9.65 -8.96 16.21
N PRO A 115 9.96 -9.59 17.36
CA PRO A 115 10.96 -10.67 17.50
C PRO A 115 10.80 -11.84 16.52
N LEU A 116 9.56 -12.12 16.12
CA LEU A 116 9.23 -13.18 15.16
C LEU A 116 9.73 -12.89 13.74
N LYS A 117 9.80 -11.62 13.32
CA LYS A 117 10.19 -11.21 11.95
C LYS A 117 11.72 -11.19 11.77
N GLN A 118 12.49 -10.91 12.82
CA GLN A 118 13.96 -10.97 12.76
C GLN A 118 14.46 -12.38 12.43
N SER A 119 13.87 -13.42 13.03
CA SER A 119 14.28 -14.82 12.81
C SER A 119 13.98 -15.34 11.39
N VAL A 120 12.95 -14.80 10.75
CA VAL A 120 12.58 -15.16 9.37
C VAL A 120 13.49 -14.42 8.38
N MET A 121 13.72 -13.12 8.62
CA MET A 121 14.61 -12.28 7.82
C MET A 121 16.08 -12.73 7.89
N SER A 122 16.55 -13.22 9.05
CA SER A 122 17.93 -13.70 9.22
C SER A 122 18.26 -14.94 8.40
N ASN A 123 17.23 -15.69 7.98
CA ASN A 123 17.38 -16.90 7.15
C ASN A 123 17.25 -16.61 5.64
N LEU A 124 16.89 -15.37 5.25
CA LEU A 124 16.79 -14.99 3.84
C LEU A 124 18.16 -14.56 3.31
N VAL A 125 18.57 -15.11 2.17
CA VAL A 125 19.83 -14.77 1.52
C VAL A 125 19.54 -14.20 0.13
N GLY A 126 20.04 -13.00 -0.15
CA GLY A 126 20.04 -12.40 -1.49
C GLY A 126 18.67 -12.40 -2.18
N SER A 127 18.52 -13.24 -3.21
CA SER A 127 17.36 -13.29 -4.09
C SER A 127 16.05 -13.68 -3.41
N ASP A 128 16.08 -14.52 -2.37
CA ASP A 128 14.88 -14.94 -1.65
C ASP A 128 14.26 -13.77 -0.89
N PHE A 129 15.09 -12.89 -0.32
CA PHE A 129 14.63 -11.64 0.28
C PHE A 129 13.94 -10.75 -0.75
N VAL A 130 14.53 -10.60 -1.93
CA VAL A 130 13.94 -9.78 -2.99
C VAL A 130 12.61 -10.37 -3.45
N ALA A 131 12.50 -11.70 -3.58
CA ALA A 131 11.23 -12.35 -3.93
C ALA A 131 10.13 -12.05 -2.91
N VAL A 132 10.44 -12.17 -1.62
CA VAL A 132 9.50 -11.83 -0.53
C VAL A 132 9.10 -10.37 -0.58
N HIS A 133 10.07 -9.47 -0.69
CA HIS A 133 9.81 -8.04 -0.75
C HIS A 133 8.93 -7.68 -1.96
N MET A 134 9.22 -8.19 -3.16
CA MET A 134 8.42 -7.88 -4.35
C MET A 134 6.98 -8.36 -4.22
N VAL A 135 6.76 -9.56 -3.71
CA VAL A 135 5.40 -10.11 -3.56
C VAL A 135 4.66 -9.44 -2.40
N TRP A 136 5.36 -9.05 -1.33
CA TRP A 136 4.79 -8.26 -0.25
C TRP A 136 4.35 -6.87 -0.74
N GLY A 137 5.22 -6.17 -1.48
CA GLY A 137 4.87 -4.91 -2.13
C GLY A 137 3.64 -5.06 -3.02
N ALA A 138 3.60 -6.10 -3.86
CA ALA A 138 2.42 -6.40 -4.67
C ALA A 138 1.14 -6.55 -3.83
N ALA A 139 1.21 -7.22 -2.67
CA ALA A 139 0.06 -7.36 -1.78
C ALA A 139 -0.37 -6.02 -1.16
N ASN A 140 0.58 -5.16 -0.79
CA ASN A 140 0.29 -3.83 -0.26
C ASN A 140 -0.40 -2.96 -1.33
N GLU A 141 0.19 -2.84 -2.52
CA GLU A 141 -0.38 -2.06 -3.63
C GLU A 141 -1.77 -2.55 -4.05
N LEU A 142 -1.96 -3.87 -4.08
CA LEU A 142 -3.26 -4.48 -4.36
C LEU A 142 -4.31 -4.04 -3.33
N SER A 143 -3.94 -3.97 -2.05
CA SER A 143 -4.84 -3.50 -0.99
C SER A 143 -5.10 -2.00 -1.05
N ALA A 144 -4.10 -1.17 -1.39
CA ALA A 144 -4.25 0.27 -1.56
C ALA A 144 -5.22 0.59 -2.70
N VAL A 145 -5.02 0.00 -3.88
CA VAL A 145 -5.95 0.13 -5.02
C VAL A 145 -7.38 -0.24 -4.63
N ALA A 146 -7.56 -1.33 -3.87
CA ALA A 146 -8.89 -1.72 -3.42
C ALA A 146 -9.48 -0.74 -2.43
N ALA A 147 -8.71 -0.24 -1.46
CA ALA A 147 -9.17 0.75 -0.49
C ALA A 147 -9.63 2.03 -1.19
N TYR A 148 -8.83 2.58 -2.10
CA TYR A 148 -9.20 3.76 -2.90
C TYR A 148 -10.47 3.55 -3.71
N ARG A 149 -10.57 2.42 -4.43
CA ARG A 149 -11.76 2.10 -5.23
C ARG A 149 -13.00 1.89 -4.36
N ARG A 150 -12.84 1.27 -3.19
CA ARG A 150 -13.94 1.09 -2.24
C ARG A 150 -14.45 2.42 -1.73
N LEU A 151 -13.56 3.28 -1.26
CA LEU A 151 -13.93 4.60 -0.74
C LEU A 151 -14.58 5.46 -1.83
N ALA A 152 -14.03 5.44 -3.05
CA ALA A 152 -14.62 6.14 -4.20
C ALA A 152 -16.01 5.62 -4.58
N ALA A 153 -16.31 4.35 -4.33
CA ALA A 153 -17.62 3.74 -4.61
C ALA A 153 -18.63 3.92 -3.45
N MET A 154 -18.15 4.24 -2.25
CA MET A 154 -18.98 4.54 -1.08
C MET A 154 -19.44 6.00 -1.05
N THR A 155 -18.67 6.88 -1.69
CA THR A 155 -18.94 8.30 -1.76
C THR A 155 -19.36 8.72 -3.16
N ASP A 156 -20.44 9.51 -3.26
CA ASP A 156 -20.83 10.21 -4.49
C ASP A 156 -20.52 11.70 -4.33
N HIS A 157 -19.23 12.06 -4.38
CA HIS A 157 -18.78 13.44 -4.19
C HIS A 157 -17.97 13.91 -5.40
N PRO A 158 -18.29 15.09 -5.97
CA PRO A 158 -17.75 15.55 -7.26
C PRO A 158 -16.23 15.77 -7.25
N ALA A 159 -15.64 16.14 -6.09
CA ALA A 159 -14.19 16.22 -5.94
C ALA A 159 -13.54 14.91 -5.45
N LEU A 160 -14.02 14.31 -4.35
CA LEU A 160 -13.37 13.16 -3.73
C LEU A 160 -13.38 11.91 -4.62
N SER A 161 -14.50 11.55 -5.23
CA SER A 161 -14.59 10.28 -5.97
C SER A 161 -13.65 10.25 -7.19
N PRO A 162 -13.57 11.31 -8.01
CA PRO A 162 -12.56 11.39 -9.08
C PRO A 162 -11.13 11.39 -8.56
N LEU A 163 -10.84 12.07 -7.44
CA LEU A 163 -9.50 12.07 -6.84
C LEU A 163 -9.05 10.65 -6.49
N LEU A 164 -9.87 9.93 -5.71
CA LEU A 164 -9.56 8.57 -5.29
C LEU A 164 -9.43 7.61 -6.48
N GLN A 165 -10.21 7.81 -7.55
CA GLN A 165 -10.07 7.04 -8.79
C GLN A 165 -8.75 7.32 -9.52
N ARG A 166 -8.29 8.59 -9.53
CA ARG A 166 -6.99 8.98 -10.12
C ARG A 166 -5.83 8.37 -9.35
N ILE A 167 -5.87 8.42 -8.01
CA ILE A 167 -4.87 7.78 -7.16
C ILE A 167 -4.84 6.27 -7.43
N ALA A 168 -6.01 5.60 -7.36
CA ALA A 168 -6.11 4.17 -7.66
C ALA A 168 -5.58 3.79 -9.06
N GLN A 169 -5.66 4.70 -10.04
CA GLN A 169 -5.15 4.49 -11.38
C GLN A 169 -3.61 4.54 -11.42
N GLN A 170 -2.96 5.47 -10.71
CA GLN A 170 -1.50 5.50 -10.59
C GLN A 170 -0.98 4.25 -9.88
N GLU A 171 -1.64 3.86 -8.79
CA GLU A 171 -1.33 2.67 -8.00
C GLU A 171 -1.35 1.36 -8.81
N THR A 172 -2.16 1.30 -9.88
CA THR A 172 -2.14 0.12 -10.77
C THR A 172 -0.79 -0.11 -11.46
N ARG A 173 0.00 0.96 -11.68
CA ARG A 173 1.35 0.89 -12.25
C ARG A 173 2.34 0.33 -11.23
N HIS A 174 2.17 0.68 -9.94
CA HIS A 174 2.96 0.13 -8.83
C HIS A 174 2.70 -1.37 -8.67
N VAL A 175 1.42 -1.78 -8.70
CA VAL A 175 1.05 -3.21 -8.75
C VAL A 175 1.75 -3.92 -9.91
N ALA A 176 1.78 -3.32 -11.10
CA ALA A 176 2.39 -3.94 -12.28
C ALA A 176 3.89 -4.17 -12.09
N PHE A 177 4.62 -3.22 -11.50
CA PHE A 177 6.04 -3.40 -11.17
C PHE A 177 6.25 -4.57 -10.21
N TYR A 178 5.65 -4.50 -9.02
CA TYR A 178 5.86 -5.50 -7.97
C TYR A 178 5.42 -6.91 -8.39
N THR A 179 4.30 -7.03 -9.10
CA THR A 179 3.83 -8.33 -9.59
C THR A 179 4.70 -8.90 -10.70
N THR A 180 5.31 -8.06 -11.54
CA THR A 180 6.25 -8.49 -12.59
C THR A 180 7.54 -9.00 -11.95
N GLN A 181 8.17 -8.18 -11.09
CA GLN A 181 9.39 -8.55 -10.38
C GLN A 181 9.21 -9.77 -9.48
N GLY A 182 8.06 -9.86 -8.79
CA GLY A 182 7.71 -10.99 -7.95
C GLY A 182 7.48 -12.26 -8.77
N ARG A 183 6.78 -12.18 -9.91
CA ARG A 183 6.55 -13.34 -10.79
C ARG A 183 7.87 -13.91 -11.31
N GLU A 184 8.76 -13.07 -11.81
CA GLU A 184 10.04 -13.49 -12.37
C GLU A 184 10.85 -14.31 -11.36
N ARG A 185 10.97 -13.80 -10.13
CA ARG A 185 11.69 -14.47 -9.04
C ARG A 185 11.04 -15.78 -8.60
N LEU A 186 9.72 -15.79 -8.52
CA LEU A 186 8.96 -16.99 -8.19
C LEU A 186 9.05 -18.05 -9.30
N GLN A 187 9.14 -17.66 -10.58
CA GLN A 187 9.39 -18.59 -11.68
C GLN A 187 10.80 -19.17 -11.64
N ALA A 188 11.78 -18.40 -11.19
CA ALA A 188 13.18 -18.82 -11.11
C ALA A 188 13.49 -19.76 -9.93
N SER A 189 12.66 -19.83 -8.88
CA SER A 189 12.95 -20.61 -7.68
C SER A 189 11.71 -21.17 -6.97
N GLU A 190 11.59 -22.50 -6.91
CA GLU A 190 10.59 -23.17 -6.05
C GLU A 190 10.84 -22.93 -4.55
N GLY A 191 12.10 -22.75 -4.16
CA GLY A 191 12.47 -22.39 -2.79
C GLY A 191 11.85 -21.05 -2.40
N ALA A 192 12.01 -20.04 -3.27
CA ALA A 192 11.40 -18.72 -3.08
C ALA A 192 9.87 -18.83 -3.01
N GLN A 193 9.23 -19.67 -3.83
CA GLN A 193 7.79 -19.91 -3.74
C GLN A 193 7.35 -20.39 -2.36
N ARG A 194 8.05 -21.40 -1.80
CA ARG A 194 7.73 -21.96 -0.48
C ARG A 194 7.94 -20.93 0.63
N ILE A 195 9.03 -20.17 0.56
CA ILE A 195 9.37 -19.11 1.52
C ILE A 195 8.32 -17.99 1.48
N VAL A 196 8.05 -17.43 0.30
CA VAL A 196 7.06 -16.36 0.12
C VAL A 196 5.68 -16.79 0.62
N ARG A 197 5.24 -18.00 0.25
CA ARG A 197 3.96 -18.56 0.73
C ARG A 197 3.91 -18.65 2.26
N LEU A 198 4.97 -19.15 2.87
CA LEU A 198 5.07 -19.28 4.33
C LEU A 198 5.00 -17.92 5.01
N ILE A 199 5.78 -16.95 4.52
CA ILE A 199 5.87 -15.62 5.10
C ILE A 199 4.54 -14.88 4.95
N LEU A 200 3.96 -14.85 3.75
CA LEU A 200 2.70 -14.15 3.54
C LEU A 200 1.56 -14.75 4.37
N SER A 201 1.43 -16.07 4.43
CA SER A 201 0.35 -16.72 5.19
C SER A 201 0.39 -16.46 6.70
N ARG A 202 1.59 -16.25 7.26
CA ARG A 202 1.80 -16.12 8.71
C ARG A 202 2.03 -14.68 9.18
N VAL A 203 2.69 -13.86 8.37
CA VAL A 203 3.27 -12.59 8.80
C VAL A 203 2.61 -11.39 8.15
N TRP A 204 2.06 -11.53 6.93
CA TRP A 204 1.43 -10.41 6.25
C TRP A 204 0.20 -9.91 7.01
N LYS A 205 0.06 -8.59 7.07
CA LYS A 205 -1.04 -7.85 7.69
C LYS A 205 -1.39 -6.66 6.79
N PRO A 206 -2.62 -6.10 6.90
CA PRO A 206 -3.04 -4.98 6.07
C PRO A 206 -2.12 -3.76 6.26
N VAL A 207 -1.94 -2.98 5.20
CA VAL A 207 -1.09 -1.77 5.19
C VAL A 207 -1.51 -0.83 6.32
N GLY A 208 -0.52 -0.26 7.01
CA GLY A 208 -0.66 0.56 8.23
C GLY A 208 -0.64 -0.26 9.53
N SER A 209 -0.73 -1.59 9.49
CA SER A 209 -0.56 -2.45 10.67
C SER A 209 0.86 -2.35 11.25
N GLY A 210 0.96 -2.05 12.55
CA GLY A 210 2.24 -1.87 13.26
C GLY A 210 2.82 -0.46 13.13
N MET A 211 2.13 0.42 12.42
CA MET A 211 2.47 1.83 12.21
C MET A 211 1.38 2.74 12.80
N MET A 212 0.12 2.29 12.70
CA MET A 212 -1.06 2.87 13.31
C MET A 212 -1.60 1.96 14.41
N ASP A 213 -2.39 2.53 15.33
CA ASP A 213 -3.08 1.78 16.37
C ASP A 213 -4.04 0.75 15.76
N GLU A 214 -4.18 -0.40 16.40
CA GLU A 214 -5.03 -1.49 15.89
C GLU A 214 -6.50 -1.06 15.74
N SER A 215 -6.97 -0.10 16.54
CA SER A 215 -8.31 0.49 16.41
C SER A 215 -8.50 1.20 15.09
N GLU A 216 -7.47 1.89 14.58
CA GLU A 216 -7.54 2.60 13.30
C GLU A 216 -7.55 1.62 12.13
N VAL A 217 -6.68 0.60 12.20
CA VAL A 217 -6.68 -0.48 11.20
C VAL A 217 -8.06 -1.16 11.17
N ARG A 218 -8.63 -1.51 12.32
CA ARG A 218 -9.97 -2.12 12.41
C ARG A 218 -11.05 -1.19 11.86
N HIS A 219 -11.00 0.10 12.19
CA HIS A 219 -11.95 1.10 11.67
C HIS A 219 -11.91 1.14 10.15
N VAL A 220 -10.74 1.35 9.54
CA VAL A 220 -10.63 1.49 8.08
C VAL A 220 -11.04 0.22 7.36
N MET A 221 -10.58 -0.94 7.83
CA MET A 221 -10.94 -2.21 7.18
C MET A 221 -12.44 -2.50 7.34
N GLY A 222 -13.04 -2.19 8.49
CA GLY A 222 -14.47 -2.32 8.73
C GLY A 222 -15.29 -1.38 7.85
N HIS A 223 -14.93 -0.10 7.85
CA HIS A 223 -15.61 0.93 7.07
C HIS A 223 -15.61 0.60 5.56
N LEU A 224 -14.45 0.21 5.01
CA LEU A 224 -14.31 -0.01 3.56
C LEU A 224 -14.84 -1.37 3.07
N PHE A 225 -14.74 -2.42 3.90
CA PHE A 225 -14.90 -3.80 3.44
C PHE A 225 -15.93 -4.64 4.20
N SER A 226 -16.58 -4.14 5.25
CA SER A 226 -17.66 -4.89 5.91
C SER A 226 -18.78 -5.20 4.90
N GLY A 227 -19.22 -6.47 4.84
CA GLY A 227 -20.20 -6.94 3.86
C GLY A 227 -19.68 -7.06 2.42
N HIS A 228 -18.39 -6.79 2.18
CA HIS A 228 -17.76 -6.79 0.85
C HIS A 228 -16.68 -7.89 0.73
N ALA A 229 -16.94 -9.05 1.34
CA ALA A 229 -16.11 -10.24 1.27
C ALA A 229 -15.59 -10.56 -0.14
N GLY A 230 -16.44 -10.40 -1.15
CA GLY A 230 -16.11 -10.68 -2.55
C GLY A 230 -15.00 -9.78 -3.11
N GLU A 231 -14.81 -8.58 -2.57
CA GLU A 231 -13.68 -7.71 -2.97
C GLU A 231 -12.35 -8.24 -2.42
N LEU A 232 -12.35 -8.77 -1.19
CA LEU A 232 -11.18 -9.43 -0.61
C LEU A 232 -10.83 -10.72 -1.36
N ASP A 233 -11.84 -11.50 -1.75
CA ASP A 233 -11.65 -12.71 -2.55
C ASP A 233 -11.04 -12.39 -3.93
N LYS A 234 -11.41 -11.25 -4.54
CA LYS A 234 -10.79 -10.79 -5.80
C LYS A 234 -9.32 -10.45 -5.59
N LEU A 235 -8.95 -9.83 -4.46
CA LEU A 235 -7.55 -9.56 -4.13
C LEU A 235 -6.74 -10.83 -3.97
N ASP A 236 -7.26 -11.80 -3.21
CA ASP A 236 -6.64 -13.12 -3.04
C ASP A 236 -6.47 -13.81 -4.40
N LYS A 237 -7.51 -13.83 -5.25
CA LYS A 237 -7.42 -14.38 -6.61
C LYS A 237 -6.37 -13.68 -7.49
N ARG A 238 -6.15 -12.37 -7.33
CA ARG A 238 -5.10 -11.66 -8.08
C ARG A 238 -3.71 -12.11 -7.64
N LEU A 239 -3.49 -12.22 -6.34
CA LEU A 239 -2.20 -12.65 -5.78
C LEU A 239 -1.90 -14.13 -6.09
N GLN A 240 -2.92 -14.99 -6.05
CA GLN A 240 -2.83 -16.42 -6.38
C GLN A 240 -2.37 -16.70 -7.83
N ARG A 241 -2.42 -15.71 -8.73
CA ARG A 241 -1.88 -15.83 -10.10
C ARG A 241 -0.35 -15.85 -10.14
N LEU A 242 0.32 -15.53 -9.04
CA LEU A 242 1.77 -15.64 -8.93
C LEU A 242 2.17 -17.10 -8.67
N PRO A 243 3.30 -17.58 -9.25
CA PRO A 243 3.73 -18.98 -9.11
C PRO A 243 3.85 -19.38 -7.63
N GLY A 244 3.36 -20.58 -7.29
CA GLY A 244 3.45 -21.12 -5.93
C GLY A 244 2.46 -20.53 -4.90
N LEU A 245 1.68 -19.51 -5.27
CA LEU A 245 0.75 -18.84 -4.35
C LEU A 245 -0.72 -19.28 -4.49
N ALA A 246 -1.01 -20.29 -5.31
CA ALA A 246 -2.37 -20.81 -5.47
C ALA A 246 -3.01 -21.20 -4.13
N GLY A 247 -4.27 -20.84 -3.93
CA GLY A 247 -5.03 -21.11 -2.70
C GLY A 247 -4.64 -20.27 -1.47
N LEU A 248 -3.72 -19.32 -1.60
CA LEU A 248 -3.37 -18.39 -0.52
C LEU A 248 -4.51 -17.36 -0.34
N THR A 249 -5.00 -17.19 0.89
CA THR A 249 -6.13 -16.28 1.22
C THR A 249 -5.76 -15.20 2.24
N ILE A 250 -4.62 -14.51 2.03
CA ILE A 250 -4.09 -13.58 3.04
C ILE A 250 -5.00 -12.39 3.29
N PHE A 251 -5.67 -11.87 2.27
CA PHE A 251 -6.56 -10.72 2.44
C PHE A 251 -7.78 -11.16 3.23
N ARG A 252 -8.45 -12.25 2.83
CA ARG A 252 -9.61 -12.78 3.57
C ARG A 252 -9.24 -13.11 5.03
N ASN A 253 -8.11 -13.77 5.26
CA ASN A 253 -7.70 -14.18 6.61
C ASN A 253 -7.30 -12.99 7.48
N ALA A 254 -6.58 -12.01 6.95
CA ALA A 254 -6.15 -10.84 7.71
C ALA A 254 -7.35 -10.00 8.17
N PHE A 255 -8.35 -9.84 7.31
CA PHE A 255 -9.55 -9.05 7.60
C PHE A 255 -10.47 -9.79 8.58
N ALA A 256 -10.62 -11.11 8.43
CA ALA A 256 -11.34 -11.94 9.39
C ALA A 256 -10.74 -11.85 10.80
N ARG A 257 -9.40 -11.81 10.93
CA ARG A 257 -8.72 -11.62 12.23
C ARG A 257 -9.01 -10.26 12.87
N LEU A 258 -9.37 -9.25 12.08
CA LEU A 258 -9.77 -7.93 12.56
C LEU A 258 -11.26 -7.85 12.95
N GLY A 259 -12.02 -8.93 12.74
CA GLY A 259 -13.47 -8.96 12.94
C GLY A 259 -14.27 -8.36 11.78
N VAL A 260 -13.64 -8.20 10.60
CA VAL A 260 -14.30 -7.68 9.39
C VAL A 260 -14.76 -8.86 8.53
N SER A 261 -16.07 -9.02 8.36
CA SER A 261 -16.69 -10.13 7.61
C SER A 261 -17.33 -9.71 6.30
#